data_AF-A0A1Q5UK77-F1
#
_entry.id   AF-A0A1Q5UK77-F1
#
_cell.length_a   1.000
_cell.length_b   1.000
_cell.length_c   1.000
_cell.angle_alpha   90.00
_cell.angle_beta   90.00
_cell.angle_gamma   90.00
#
_symmetry.space_group_name_H-M   'P 1'
#
loop_
_entity.id
_entity.type
_entity.pdbx_description
1 polymer ?
#
loop_
_entity_poly.entity_id
_entity_poly.type
_entity_poly.pdbx_seq_one_letter_code
_entity_poly.pdbx_strand_id
1 'polypeptide(L)' 'MKTCTFVTGNPNKVIEVNAILGDSIPIRALALDIPEIQGSLEDIARDKCRRAAKIVTSLLPD' A
#
# COMPACT_ATOMS: atom_id res chain seq x y z
N MET A 1 -3.67 -16.66 -6.87
CA MET A 1 -3.16 -15.85 -5.74
C MET A 1 -3.64 -14.42 -5.92
N LYS A 2 -4.10 -13.73 -4.87
CA LYS A 2 -4.54 -12.33 -4.99
C LYS A 2 -3.34 -11.37 -4.93
N THR A 3 -3.32 -10.37 -5.80
CA THR A 3 -2.28 -9.32 -5.83
C THR A 3 -2.44 -8.36 -4.67
N CYS A 4 -1.36 -8.10 -3.93
CA CYS A 4 -1.33 -7.07 -2.90
C CYS A 4 -0.97 -5.73 -3.55
N THR A 5 -1.80 -4.71 -3.33
CA THR A 5 -1.48 -3.34 -3.78
C THR A 5 -0.65 -2.65 -2.70
N PHE A 6 0.62 -2.37 -3.00
CA PHE A 6 1.54 -1.69 -2.10
C PHE A 6 1.51 -0.19 -2.36
N VAL A 7 0.86 0.55 -1.46
CA VAL A 7 0.59 1.98 -1.64
C VAL A 7 1.76 2.81 -1.11
N THR A 8 2.55 3.36 -2.03
CA THR A 8 3.73 4.20 -1.73
C THR A 8 4.09 5.08 -2.91
N GLY A 9 4.52 6.31 -2.65
CA GLY A 9 5.16 7.17 -3.65
C GLY A 9 6.69 6.99 -3.71
N ASN A 10 7.28 6.21 -2.80
CA ASN A 10 8.72 5.97 -2.76
C ASN A 10 9.07 4.66 -3.50
N PRO A 11 9.79 4.72 -4.64
CA PRO A 11 10.16 3.53 -5.41
C PRO A 11 11.15 2.61 -4.68
N ASN A 12 12.01 3.14 -3.79
CA ASN A 12 12.97 2.33 -3.05
C ASN A 12 12.26 1.36 -2.10
N LYS A 13 11.14 1.78 -1.49
CA LYS A 13 10.32 0.88 -0.66
C LYS A 13 9.75 -0.30 -1.46
N VAL A 14 9.43 -0.08 -2.74
CA VAL A 14 8.95 -1.15 -3.63
C VAL A 14 10.07 -2.15 -3.91
N ILE A 15 11.29 -1.66 -4.16
CA ILE A 15 12.47 -2.50 -4.38
C ILE A 15 12.76 -3.34 -3.12
N GLU A 16 12.79 -2.72 -1.95
CA GLU A 16 13.01 -3.40 -0.66
C GLU A 16 11.97 -4.48 -0.39
N VAL A 17 10.68 -4.18 -0.57
CA VAL A 17 9.61 -5.15 -0.34
C VAL A 17 9.69 -6.33 -1.31
N ASN A 18 9.97 -6.09 -2.59
CA ASN A 18 10.16 -7.18 -3.55
C ASN A 18 11.39 -8.03 -3.22
N ALA A 19 12.49 -7.42 -2.77
CA ALA A 19 13.68 -8.15 -2.37
C ALA A 19 13.44 -9.06 -1.15
N ILE A 20 12.63 -8.60 -0.19
CA ILE A 20 12.31 -9.37 1.03
C ILE A 20 11.28 -10.47 0.76
N LEU A 21 10.21 -10.17 0.03
CA LEU A 21 9.10 -11.10 -0.18
C LEU A 21 9.33 -12.07 -1.35
N GLY A 22 10.18 -11.70 -2.32
CA GLY A 22 10.38 -12.45 -3.55
C GLY A 22 9.07 -12.76 -4.25
N ASP A 23 8.94 -14.00 -4.74
CA ASP A 23 7.75 -14.47 -5.43
C ASP A 23 6.63 -14.95 -4.49
N SER A 24 6.79 -14.73 -3.17
CA SER A 24 5.82 -15.21 -2.18
C SER A 24 4.46 -14.55 -2.31
N ILE A 25 4.37 -13.29 -2.75
CA ILE A 25 3.11 -12.57 -2.97
C ILE A 25 3.30 -11.61 -4.16
N PRO A 26 2.40 -11.62 -5.16
CA PRO A 26 2.45 -10.63 -6.23
C PRO A 26 2.16 -9.23 -5.68
N ILE A 27 3.12 -8.31 -5.85
CA ILE A 27 3.03 -6.91 -5.44
C ILE A 27 2.74 -6.01 -6.64
N ARG A 28 1.75 -5.11 -6.50
CA ARG A 28 1.53 -3.99 -7.41
C ARG A 28 1.74 -2.68 -6.67
N ALA A 29 2.70 -1.87 -7.10
CA ALA A 29 2.89 -0.54 -6.52
C ALA A 29 1.84 0.44 -7.04
N LEU A 30 1.33 1.30 -6.16
CA LEU A 30 0.43 2.40 -6.52
C LEU A 30 0.76 3.64 -5.68
N ALA A 31 1.04 4.76 -6.34
CA ALA A 31 1.21 6.03 -5.65
C ALA A 31 -0.16 6.68 -5.44
N LEU A 32 -0.56 6.83 -4.18
CA LEU A 32 -1.75 7.59 -3.79
C LEU A 32 -1.34 8.68 -2.81
N ASP A 33 -1.84 9.89 -3.06
CA ASP A 33 -1.74 10.98 -2.09
C ASP A 33 -2.89 10.86 -1.08
N ILE A 34 -2.53 10.56 0.17
CA ILE A 34 -3.47 10.31 1.26
C ILE A 34 -2.96 11.08 2.47
N PRO A 35 -3.70 12.11 2.94
CA PRO A 35 -3.31 12.89 4.12
C PRO A 35 -3.10 11.99 5.33
N GLU A 36 -2.20 12.30 6.25
CA GLU A 36 -2.01 11.52 7.47
C GLU A 36 -2.75 12.15 8.65
N ILE A 37 -3.33 11.31 9.51
CA ILE A 37 -3.88 11.78 10.78
C ILE A 37 -2.74 12.03 11.76
N GLN A 38 -3.00 12.78 12.83
CA GLN A 38 -2.08 12.84 13.97
C GLN A 38 -2.35 11.65 14.91
N GLY A 39 -1.32 11.11 15.56
CA GLY A 39 -1.47 9.99 16.49
C GLY A 39 -0.22 9.12 16.59
N SER A 40 -0.42 7.90 17.07
CA SER A 40 0.64 6.87 17.06
C SER A 40 0.98 6.42 15.64
N LEU A 41 2.16 5.82 15.45
CA LEU A 41 2.56 5.28 14.15
C LEU A 41 1.59 4.20 13.67
N GLU A 42 1.08 3.39 14.59
CA GLU A 42 0.11 2.34 14.33
C GLU A 42 -1.23 2.90 13.86
N ASP A 43 -1.70 3.98 14.49
CA ASP A 43 -2.96 4.63 14.09
C ASP A 43 -2.83 5.30 12.73
N ILE A 44 -1.71 5.98 12.48
CA ILE A 44 -1.39 6.59 11.19
C ILE A 44 -1.37 5.52 10.09
N ALA A 45 -0.64 4.42 10.30
CA ALA A 45 -0.52 3.35 9.31
C ALA A 45 -1.87 2.67 9.05
N ARG A 46 -2.63 2.36 10.11
CA ARG A 46 -3.94 1.69 10.01
C ARG A 46 -4.94 2.56 9.26
N ASP A 47 -5.04 3.84 9.59
CA ASP A 47 -5.99 4.73 8.94
C ASP A 47 -5.60 5.02 7.48
N LYS A 48 -4.31 5.24 7.21
CA LYS A 48 -3.79 5.43 5.84
C LYS A 48 -4.07 4.21 4.97
N CYS A 49 -3.79 3.01 5.46
CA CYS A 49 -4.06 1.75 4.75
C CYS A 49 -5.57 1.58 4.48
N ARG A 50 -6.42 1.85 5.47
CA ARG A 50 -7.88 1.77 5.32
C ARG A 50 -8.42 2.73 4.26
N ARG A 51 -7.94 3.98 4.24
CA ARG A 51 -8.34 4.96 3.21
C ARG A 51 -7.81 4.59 1.84
N ALA A 52 -6.58 4.08 1.76
CA ALA A 52 -6.00 3.59 0.51
C ALA A 52 -6.83 2.43 -0.07
N ALA A 53 -7.23 1.46 0.76
CA ALA A 53 -8.05 0.34 0.32
C ALA A 53 -9.38 0.78 -0.30
N LYS A 54 -10.07 1.77 0.30
CA LYS A 54 -11.32 2.33 -0.25
C LYS A 54 -11.12 2.90 -1.65
N ILE A 55 -10.04 3.66 -1.85
CA ILE A 55 -9.69 4.24 -3.15
C ILE A 55 -9.37 3.12 -4.15
N VAL A 56 -8.50 2.17 -3.77
CA VAL A 56 -8.09 1.05 -4.64
C VAL A 56 -9.30 0.23 -5.09
N THR A 57 -10.22 -0.13 -4.19
CA THR A 57 -11.45 -0.87 -4.52
C THR A 57 -12.32 -0.12 -5.52
N SER A 58 -12.37 1.22 -5.45
CA SER A 58 -13.13 2.03 -6.41
C SER A 58 -12.46 2.14 -7.79
N LEU A 59 -11.13 2.13 -7.84
CA LEU A 59 -10.36 2.29 -9.08
C LEU A 59 -10.19 0.98 -9.86
N LEU A 60 -10.19 -0.15 -9.15
CA LEU A 60 -9.82 -1.45 -9.67
C LEU A 60 -10.89 -2.46 -9.23
N PRO A 61 -12.03 -2.52 -9.95
CA PRO A 61 -12.97 -3.61 -9.76
C PRO A 61 -12.29 -4.94 -10.09
N ASP A 62 -12.71 -6.01 -9.41
CA ASP A 62 -12.15 -7.36 -9.53
C ASP A 62 -12.08 -7.87 -10.98
#